data_AF-A0A964A1N6-F1
#
_entry.id   AF-A0A964A1N6-F1
#
_cell.length_a   1.000
_cell.length_b   1.000
_cell.length_c   1.000
_cell.angle_alpha   90.00
_cell.angle_beta   90.00
_cell.angle_gamma   90.00
#
_symmetry.space_group_name_H-M   'P 1'
#
loop_
_entity.id
_entity.type
_entity.pdbx_description
1 polymer ?
#
loop_
_entity_poly.entity_id
_entity_poly.type
_entity_poly.pdbx_seq_one_letter_code
_entity_poly.pdbx_strand_id
1 'polypeptide(L)'
;MQLFRFLTSKAFFINLLILAGIAAVSLWLTMKWLDSYTFHGTSVAVPDFKGVNIDNLDEFVADKEVGYEIIDSVFDLSAKKGAVLDQNPKADSRVKKGRKIYLTVNAQLSERIRMPELAGLSLRQAKSILASYDLRIDSVQIVPSIEKNAVLKQIYRGKPIKAGTSVPRGASIVLVAGGGIASEKTFVPLLYGLTLEQAREKLEANFLNLGATVPDPDGEITDTSLAVIYNQTPKPTWDLNVYQGSSVDVYYTNNASKVPSVKMPAPSDSTLTDTENPE
;
A
#
# COMPACT_ATOMS: atom_id res chain seq x y z
N MET A 1 -35.93 -29.90 77.60
CA MET A 1 -37.31 -29.40 77.35
C MET A 1 -37.47 -27.88 77.49
N GLN A 2 -36.50 -27.12 78.03
CA GLN A 2 -36.57 -25.65 78.13
C GLN A 2 -36.46 -24.92 76.76
N LEU A 3 -35.66 -25.45 75.83
CA LEU A 3 -35.43 -24.88 74.49
C LEU A 3 -36.72 -24.86 73.63
N PHE A 4 -37.51 -25.93 73.65
CA PHE A 4 -38.76 -26.02 72.89
C PHE A 4 -39.85 -25.07 73.41
N ARG A 5 -39.89 -24.79 74.73
CA ARG A 5 -40.79 -23.75 75.29
C ARG A 5 -40.36 -22.34 74.91
N PHE A 6 -39.07 -22.09 74.73
CA PHE A 6 -38.56 -20.80 74.26
C PHE A 6 -38.87 -20.56 72.79
N LEU A 7 -38.63 -21.56 71.92
CA LEU A 7 -38.92 -21.49 70.47
C LEU A 7 -40.41 -21.31 70.16
N THR A 8 -41.30 -21.69 71.07
CA THR A 8 -42.76 -21.50 70.95
C THR A 8 -43.28 -20.27 71.70
N SER A 9 -42.40 -19.50 72.36
CA SER A 9 -42.78 -18.33 73.15
C SER A 9 -43.14 -17.13 72.26
N LYS A 10 -44.07 -16.28 72.74
CA LYS A 10 -44.41 -15.02 72.06
C LYS A 10 -43.19 -14.11 71.86
N ALA A 11 -42.28 -14.08 72.83
CA ALA A 11 -41.06 -13.29 72.77
C ALA A 11 -40.12 -13.72 71.64
N PHE A 12 -40.01 -15.03 71.38
CA PHE A 12 -39.22 -15.55 70.27
C PHE A 12 -39.78 -15.10 68.90
N PHE A 13 -41.09 -15.21 68.69
CA PHE A 13 -41.73 -14.74 67.45
C PHE A 13 -41.65 -13.22 67.28
N ILE A 14 -41.73 -12.44 68.35
CA ILE A 14 -41.56 -10.98 68.31
C ILE A 14 -40.12 -10.63 67.87
N ASN A 15 -39.10 -11.24 68.48
CA ASN A 15 -37.71 -11.00 68.09
C ASN A 15 -37.41 -11.50 66.67
N LEU A 16 -38.02 -12.61 66.23
CA LEU A 16 -37.90 -13.13 64.87
C LEU A 16 -38.51 -12.15 63.85
N LEU A 17 -39.68 -11.58 64.16
CA LEU A 17 -40.31 -10.53 63.33
C LEU A 17 -39.48 -9.25 63.29
N ILE A 18 -38.90 -8.83 64.42
CA ILE A 18 -38.00 -7.66 64.47
C ILE A 18 -36.77 -7.92 63.61
N LEU A 19 -36.14 -9.10 63.74
CA LEU A 19 -34.98 -9.49 62.93
C LEU A 19 -35.33 -9.53 61.43
N ALA A 20 -36.47 -10.12 61.08
CA ALA A 20 -36.96 -10.16 59.70
C ALA A 20 -37.24 -8.75 59.17
N GLY A 21 -37.81 -7.86 59.98
CA GLY A 21 -38.03 -6.46 59.64
C GLY A 21 -36.73 -5.70 59.41
N ILE A 22 -35.75 -5.84 60.30
CA ILE A 22 -34.42 -5.23 60.14
C ILE A 22 -33.74 -5.76 58.87
N ALA A 23 -33.79 -7.07 58.61
CA ALA A 23 -33.23 -7.66 57.40
C ALA A 23 -33.91 -7.13 56.14
N ALA A 24 -35.24 -7.01 56.14
CA ALA A 24 -35.99 -6.45 55.02
C ALA A 24 -35.67 -4.97 54.77
N VAL A 25 -35.56 -4.16 55.82
CA VAL A 25 -35.19 -2.74 55.72
C VAL A 25 -33.75 -2.59 55.22
N SER A 26 -32.82 -3.40 55.73
CA SER A 26 -31.43 -3.43 55.28
C SER A 26 -31.33 -3.80 53.79
N LEU A 27 -32.06 -4.83 53.35
CA LEU A 27 -32.12 -5.24 51.95
C LEU A 27 -32.71 -4.12 51.07
N TRP A 28 -33.78 -3.47 51.51
CA TRP A 28 -34.39 -2.36 50.78
C TRP A 28 -33.46 -1.16 50.64
N LEU A 29 -32.75 -0.78 51.72
CA LEU A 29 -31.77 0.30 51.70
C LEU A 29 -30.58 0.00 50.79
N THR A 30 -30.07 -1.24 50.82
CA THR A 30 -28.96 -1.65 49.94
C THR A 30 -29.37 -1.67 48.48
N MET A 31 -30.58 -2.13 48.14
CA MET A 31 -31.12 -2.04 46.78
C MET A 31 -31.29 -0.59 46.33
N LYS A 32 -31.85 0.28 47.17
CA LYS A 32 -32.03 1.70 46.84
C LYS A 32 -30.70 2.43 46.65
N TRP A 33 -29.69 2.10 47.45
CA TRP A 33 -28.34 2.63 47.30
C TRP A 33 -27.69 2.13 46.00
N LEU A 34 -27.85 0.84 45.67
CA LEU A 34 -27.32 0.25 44.46
C LEU A 34 -27.95 0.85 43.19
N ASP A 35 -29.25 1.10 43.19
CA ASP A 35 -29.95 1.77 42.08
C ASP A 35 -29.40 3.18 41.84
N SER A 36 -29.20 3.96 42.92
CA SER A 36 -28.63 5.30 42.84
C SER A 36 -27.16 5.30 42.41
N TYR A 37 -26.38 4.30 42.83
CA TYR A 37 -24.95 4.23 42.52
C TYR A 37 -24.69 3.68 41.11
N THR A 38 -25.54 2.79 40.61
CA THR A 38 -25.32 2.10 39.31
C THR A 38 -25.94 2.80 38.11
N PHE A 39 -26.74 3.86 38.33
CA PHE A 39 -27.48 4.59 37.29
C PHE A 39 -28.28 3.64 36.38
N HIS A 40 -28.97 2.67 37.00
CA HIS A 40 -29.71 1.63 36.29
C HIS A 40 -30.71 2.25 35.30
N GLY A 41 -30.65 1.84 34.03
CA GLY A 41 -31.58 2.28 32.98
C GLY A 41 -31.17 3.54 32.18
N THR A 42 -30.09 4.24 32.55
CA THR A 42 -29.58 5.35 31.72
C THR A 42 -28.54 4.84 30.73
N SER A 43 -28.84 4.97 29.44
CA SER A 43 -27.91 4.59 28.37
C SER A 43 -27.96 5.60 27.24
N VAL A 44 -26.83 5.78 26.59
CA VAL A 44 -26.61 6.68 25.46
C VAL A 44 -26.38 5.81 24.23
N ALA A 45 -26.97 6.23 23.11
CA ALA A 45 -26.68 5.59 21.83
C ALA A 45 -25.26 5.96 21.40
N VAL A 46 -24.50 4.97 20.95
CA VAL A 46 -23.14 5.18 20.47
C VAL A 46 -23.20 5.90 19.11
N PRO A 47 -22.54 7.06 18.97
CA PRO A 47 -22.47 7.78 17.70
C PRO A 47 -21.69 6.99 16.64
N ASP A 48 -21.98 7.25 15.37
CA ASP A 48 -21.18 6.73 14.26
C ASP A 48 -19.97 7.61 13.99
N PHE A 49 -18.80 7.15 14.41
CA PHE A 49 -17.51 7.80 14.18
C PHE A 49 -16.94 7.50 12.79
N LYS A 50 -17.49 6.54 12.04
CA LYS A 50 -16.91 6.07 10.78
C LYS A 50 -16.78 7.22 9.77
N GLY A 51 -15.58 7.37 9.21
CA GLY A 51 -15.27 8.42 8.24
C GLY A 51 -15.00 9.80 8.83
N VAL A 52 -15.26 10.03 10.12
CA VAL A 52 -14.87 11.27 10.81
C VAL A 52 -13.35 11.35 10.84
N ASN A 53 -12.81 12.55 10.57
CA ASN A 53 -11.36 12.76 10.61
C ASN A 53 -10.87 12.93 12.05
N ILE A 54 -9.70 12.38 12.36
CA ILE A 54 -9.02 12.49 13.66
C ILE A 54 -8.94 13.95 14.15
N ASP A 55 -8.70 14.90 13.24
CA ASP A 55 -8.57 16.33 13.58
C ASP A 55 -9.91 16.95 14.03
N ASN A 56 -11.04 16.31 13.70
CA ASN A 56 -12.40 16.80 14.00
C ASN A 56 -13.09 15.98 15.12
N LEU A 57 -12.40 14.99 15.72
CA LEU A 57 -13.03 14.09 16.70
C LEU A 57 -13.45 14.82 17.99
N ASP A 58 -12.67 15.79 18.43
CA ASP A 58 -12.98 16.58 19.64
C ASP A 58 -14.26 17.40 19.45
N GLU A 59 -14.41 18.06 18.29
CA GLU A 59 -15.63 18.79 17.95
C GLU A 59 -16.81 17.83 17.76
N PHE A 60 -16.59 16.70 17.10
CA PHE A 60 -17.62 15.70 16.85
C PHE A 60 -18.17 15.08 18.14
N VAL A 61 -17.37 14.95 19.20
CA VAL A 61 -17.81 14.33 20.46
C VAL A 61 -18.29 15.36 21.49
N ALA A 62 -18.07 16.65 21.25
CA ALA A 62 -18.30 17.72 22.24
C ALA A 62 -19.76 17.80 22.73
N ASP A 63 -20.72 17.51 21.86
CA ASP A 63 -22.16 17.51 22.17
C ASP A 63 -22.69 16.14 22.62
N LYS A 64 -21.80 15.16 22.82
CA LYS A 64 -22.15 13.76 23.06
C LYS A 64 -21.77 13.31 24.47
N GLU A 65 -22.62 12.50 25.08
CA GLU A 65 -22.39 11.96 26.43
C GLU A 65 -21.44 10.74 26.44
N VAL A 66 -20.49 10.68 25.50
CA VAL A 66 -19.49 9.61 25.34
C VAL A 66 -18.10 10.22 25.13
N GLY A 67 -17.05 9.47 25.41
CA GLY A 67 -15.68 9.84 25.04
C GLY A 67 -15.15 8.95 23.92
N TYR A 68 -13.95 9.24 23.42
CA TYR A 68 -13.27 8.35 22.49
C TYR A 68 -11.83 8.08 22.93
N GLU A 69 -11.25 7.01 22.39
CA GLU A 69 -9.84 6.68 22.54
C GLU A 69 -9.35 5.96 21.28
N ILE A 70 -8.27 6.45 20.68
CA ILE A 70 -7.68 5.84 19.49
C ILE A 70 -6.75 4.72 19.96
N ILE A 71 -7.07 3.48 19.60
CA ILE A 71 -6.34 2.30 20.06
C ILE A 71 -5.41 1.72 19.01
N ASP A 72 -5.68 1.99 17.73
CA ASP A 72 -4.91 1.44 16.63
C ASP A 72 -4.96 2.35 15.40
N SER A 73 -3.96 2.20 14.55
CA SER A 73 -3.88 2.85 13.24
C SER A 73 -3.45 1.87 12.17
N VAL A 74 -4.24 1.77 11.11
CA VAL A 74 -3.97 0.86 9.97
C VAL A 74 -3.74 1.69 8.71
N PHE A 75 -2.91 1.22 7.78
CA PHE A 75 -2.72 1.87 6.49
C PHE A 75 -3.62 1.24 5.43
N ASP A 76 -4.66 1.96 5.01
CA ASP A 76 -5.56 1.59 3.93
C ASP A 76 -5.54 2.65 2.82
N LEU A 77 -5.12 2.25 1.61
CA LEU A 77 -5.05 3.12 0.44
C LEU A 77 -6.43 3.53 -0.10
N SER A 78 -7.48 2.77 0.21
CA SER A 78 -8.85 3.05 -0.23
C SER A 78 -9.57 4.09 0.63
N ALA A 79 -9.08 4.31 1.86
CA ALA A 79 -9.70 5.22 2.82
C ALA A 79 -8.98 6.56 2.91
N LYS A 80 -9.70 7.60 3.37
CA LYS A 80 -9.11 8.92 3.62
C LYS A 80 -8.14 8.87 4.80
N LYS A 81 -7.02 9.58 4.70
CA LYS A 81 -6.01 9.69 5.76
C LYS A 81 -6.60 10.32 7.02
N GLY A 82 -6.33 9.72 8.17
CA GLY A 82 -6.86 10.17 9.46
C GLY A 82 -8.35 9.88 9.67
N ALA A 83 -9.04 9.26 8.71
CA ALA A 83 -10.44 8.90 8.90
C ALA A 83 -10.57 7.67 9.82
N VAL A 84 -11.58 7.66 10.68
CA VAL A 84 -11.94 6.47 11.47
C VAL A 84 -12.44 5.38 10.53
N LEU A 85 -11.82 4.20 10.61
CA LEU A 85 -12.15 3.01 9.83
C LEU A 85 -13.15 2.11 10.57
N ASP A 86 -12.93 1.95 11.87
CA ASP A 86 -13.71 1.08 12.74
C ASP A 86 -13.88 1.66 14.14
N GLN A 87 -14.93 1.21 14.83
CA GLN A 87 -15.23 1.62 16.20
C GLN A 87 -15.76 0.46 17.05
N ASN A 88 -15.46 0.51 18.33
CA ASN A 88 -15.99 -0.42 19.32
C ASN A 88 -16.33 0.32 20.63
N PRO A 89 -17.58 0.29 21.11
CA PRO A 89 -18.76 -0.40 20.56
C PRO A 89 -19.27 0.13 19.22
N LYS A 90 -20.06 -0.70 18.52
CA LYS A 90 -20.67 -0.35 17.23
C LYS A 90 -21.64 0.84 17.35
N ALA A 91 -21.82 1.58 16.26
CA ALA A 91 -22.83 2.62 16.16
C ALA A 91 -24.22 2.09 16.58
N ASP A 92 -25.04 2.98 17.15
CA ASP A 92 -26.39 2.72 17.67
C ASP A 92 -26.49 1.73 18.84
N SER A 93 -25.38 1.10 19.24
CA SER A 93 -25.35 0.30 20.48
C SER A 93 -25.57 1.20 21.70
N ARG A 94 -26.02 0.61 22.82
CA ARG A 94 -26.29 1.34 24.05
C ARG A 94 -25.17 1.18 25.06
N VAL A 95 -24.63 2.29 25.53
CA VAL A 95 -23.56 2.35 26.52
C VAL A 95 -23.93 3.26 27.69
N LYS A 96 -23.25 3.10 28.82
CA LYS A 96 -23.40 4.06 29.93
C LYS A 96 -22.78 5.41 29.55
N LYS A 97 -23.28 6.50 30.15
CA LYS A 97 -22.72 7.85 30.00
C LYS A 97 -21.22 7.85 30.34
N GLY A 98 -20.44 8.61 29.56
CA GLY A 98 -18.98 8.71 29.73
C GLY A 98 -18.20 7.49 29.28
N ARG A 99 -18.83 6.51 28.60
CA ARG A 99 -18.10 5.38 28.01
C ARG A 99 -17.17 5.88 26.91
N LYS A 100 -15.92 5.41 26.93
CA LYS A 100 -14.98 5.59 25.82
C LYS A 100 -15.30 4.64 24.68
N ILE A 101 -15.40 5.19 23.48
CA ILE A 101 -15.50 4.45 22.22
C ILE A 101 -14.09 4.30 21.66
N TYR A 102 -13.67 3.06 21.45
CA TYR A 102 -12.36 2.76 20.92
C TYR A 102 -12.39 2.85 19.40
N LEU A 103 -11.47 3.60 18.83
CA LEU A 103 -11.42 3.89 17.40
C LEU A 103 -10.15 3.32 16.78
N THR A 104 -10.30 2.76 15.58
CA THR A 104 -9.20 2.43 14.69
C THR A 104 -9.21 3.42 13.53
N VAL A 105 -8.10 4.12 13.32
CA VAL A 105 -8.00 5.20 12.32
C VAL A 105 -7.10 4.80 11.15
N ASN A 106 -7.33 5.41 9.99
CA ASN A 106 -6.41 5.30 8.87
C ASN A 106 -5.17 6.17 9.13
N ALA A 107 -3.98 5.61 9.01
CA ALA A 107 -2.73 6.31 9.28
C ALA A 107 -2.59 7.57 8.41
N GLN A 108 -2.34 8.73 9.04
CA GLN A 108 -2.11 10.00 8.34
C GLN A 108 -0.78 9.99 7.56
N LEU A 109 0.23 9.29 8.10
CA LEU A 109 1.55 9.15 7.50
C LEU A 109 1.74 7.70 7.05
N SER A 110 2.11 7.54 5.78
CA SER A 110 2.62 6.25 5.30
C SER A 110 3.88 5.92 6.10
N GLU A 111 3.96 4.69 6.60
CA GLU A 111 5.13 4.20 7.32
C GLU A 111 6.39 4.51 6.51
N ARG A 112 7.42 5.05 7.17
CA ARG A 112 8.64 5.47 6.47
C ARG A 112 9.73 4.45 6.70
N ILE A 113 10.38 4.07 5.61
CA ILE A 113 11.52 3.16 5.61
C ILE A 113 12.79 3.90 5.23
N ARG A 114 13.95 3.33 5.58
CA ARG A 114 15.25 3.86 5.16
C ARG A 114 15.57 3.33 3.77
N MET A 115 15.95 4.24 2.88
CA MET A 115 16.38 3.90 1.54
C MET A 115 17.61 2.97 1.59
N PRO A 116 17.59 1.79 0.96
CA PRO A 116 18.76 0.93 0.88
C PRO A 116 19.88 1.55 0.04
N GLU A 117 21.10 1.05 0.20
CA GLU A 117 22.23 1.37 -0.68
C GLU A 117 22.19 0.46 -1.90
N LEU A 118 21.87 1.04 -3.06
CA LEU A 118 21.77 0.30 -4.31
C LEU A 118 22.94 0.58 -5.25
N ALA A 119 23.71 1.66 -5.04
CA ALA A 119 24.83 1.99 -5.91
C ALA A 119 25.93 0.92 -5.83
N GLY A 120 26.50 0.54 -6.97
CA GLY A 120 27.49 -0.52 -7.10
C GLY A 120 26.93 -1.94 -7.09
N LEU A 121 25.63 -2.13 -6.82
CA LEU A 121 24.99 -3.44 -6.92
C LEU A 121 24.62 -3.75 -8.37
N SER A 122 24.53 -5.04 -8.72
CA SER A 122 23.94 -5.42 -10.00
C SER A 122 22.46 -5.01 -10.06
N LEU A 123 21.98 -4.65 -11.25
CA LEU A 123 20.57 -4.27 -11.45
C LEU A 123 19.62 -5.33 -10.88
N ARG A 124 19.92 -6.62 -11.08
CA ARG A 124 19.13 -7.73 -10.53
C ARG A 124 19.07 -7.71 -9.01
N GLN A 125 20.21 -7.52 -8.33
CA GLN A 125 20.25 -7.43 -6.87
C GLN A 125 19.48 -6.21 -6.36
N ALA A 126 19.64 -5.06 -7.02
CA ALA A 126 18.92 -3.84 -6.65
C ALA A 126 17.40 -4.02 -6.77
N LYS A 127 16.91 -4.68 -7.83
CA LYS A 127 15.48 -5.02 -7.98
C LYS A 127 14.98 -5.90 -6.82
N SER A 128 15.74 -6.93 -6.45
CA SER A 128 15.38 -7.81 -5.32
C SER A 128 15.36 -7.08 -3.98
N ILE A 129 16.31 -6.17 -3.74
CA ILE A 129 16.37 -5.36 -2.51
C ILE A 129 15.23 -4.36 -2.44
N LEU A 130 14.89 -3.68 -3.54
CA LEU A 130 13.73 -2.79 -3.56
C LEU A 130 12.44 -3.55 -3.21
N ALA A 131 12.24 -4.74 -3.80
CA ALA A 131 11.09 -5.57 -3.51
C ALA A 131 11.02 -6.01 -2.03
N SER A 132 12.15 -6.37 -1.40
CA SER A 132 12.16 -6.76 0.02
C SER A 132 11.93 -5.62 1.00
N TYR A 133 12.14 -4.38 0.57
CA TYR A 133 11.85 -3.16 1.34
C TYR A 133 10.45 -2.60 1.03
N ASP A 134 9.61 -3.32 0.28
CA ASP A 134 8.32 -2.81 -0.22
C ASP A 134 8.45 -1.47 -0.97
N LEU A 135 9.56 -1.27 -1.69
CA LEU A 135 9.77 -0.16 -2.61
C LEU A 135 9.45 -0.61 -4.03
N ARG A 136 8.84 0.29 -4.80
CA ARG A 136 8.47 0.03 -6.20
C ARG A 136 9.57 0.52 -7.12
N ILE A 137 9.75 -0.16 -8.25
CA ILE A 137 10.60 0.32 -9.34
C ILE A 137 9.72 1.12 -10.28
N ASP A 138 10.06 2.39 -10.51
CA ASP A 138 9.36 3.25 -11.45
C ASP A 138 9.83 2.99 -12.88
N SER A 139 11.14 3.09 -13.08
CA SER A 139 11.81 2.79 -14.35
C SER A 139 13.29 2.48 -14.13
N VAL A 140 13.90 1.82 -15.11
CA VAL A 140 15.35 1.64 -15.20
C VAL A 140 15.85 2.48 -16.38
N GLN A 141 16.82 3.35 -16.10
CA GLN A 141 17.48 4.20 -17.09
C GLN A 141 18.89 3.66 -17.33
N ILE A 142 19.14 3.18 -18.53
CA ILE A 142 20.42 2.66 -18.97
C ILE A 142 21.24 3.81 -19.55
N VAL A 143 22.41 4.05 -18.98
CA VAL A 143 23.32 5.13 -19.41
C VAL A 143 24.69 4.55 -19.74
N PRO A 144 25.44 5.15 -20.68
CA PRO A 144 26.80 4.70 -20.96
C PRO A 144 27.69 4.77 -19.70
N SER A 145 28.29 3.64 -19.34
CA SER A 145 29.18 3.50 -18.19
C SER A 145 30.02 2.23 -18.29
N ILE A 146 31.25 2.30 -17.79
CA ILE A 146 32.18 1.15 -17.73
C ILE A 146 31.60 0.05 -16.80
N GLU A 147 30.84 0.44 -15.77
CA GLU A 147 30.21 -0.47 -14.81
C GLU A 147 28.93 -1.08 -15.40
N LYS A 148 29.10 -1.97 -16.39
CA LYS A 148 27.99 -2.63 -17.07
C LYS A 148 27.12 -3.42 -16.08
N ASN A 149 25.80 -3.28 -16.20
CA ASN A 149 24.78 -3.89 -15.34
C ASN A 149 24.84 -3.48 -13.86
N ALA A 150 25.67 -2.51 -13.47
CA ALA A 150 25.69 -1.98 -12.12
C ALA A 150 24.75 -0.76 -12.00
N VAL A 151 24.08 -0.63 -10.86
CA VAL A 151 23.33 0.58 -10.52
C VAL A 151 24.31 1.68 -10.15
N LEU A 152 24.24 2.79 -10.86
CA LEU A 152 25.08 3.97 -10.65
C LEU A 152 24.41 4.95 -9.69
N LYS A 153 23.09 5.11 -9.83
CA LYS A 153 22.29 6.07 -9.04
C LYS A 153 20.89 5.54 -8.79
N GLN A 154 20.34 5.95 -7.67
CA GLN A 154 18.94 5.77 -7.30
C GLN A 154 18.28 7.15 -7.17
N ILE A 155 17.10 7.31 -7.77
CA ILE A 155 16.40 8.59 -7.90
C ILE A 155 15.00 8.45 -7.30
N TYR A 156 14.62 9.42 -6.47
CA TYR A 156 13.28 9.55 -5.90
C TYR A 156 12.73 10.94 -6.20
N ARG A 157 11.52 11.02 -6.76
CA ARG A 157 10.86 12.30 -7.15
C ARG A 157 11.77 13.21 -7.99
N GLY A 158 12.45 12.62 -8.99
CA GLY A 158 13.33 13.33 -9.92
C GLY A 158 14.67 13.79 -9.33
N LYS A 159 14.99 13.46 -8.07
CA LYS A 159 16.28 13.81 -7.46
C LYS A 159 17.04 12.57 -6.98
N PRO A 160 18.38 12.54 -7.09
CA PRO A 160 19.19 11.49 -6.50
C PRO A 160 18.93 11.39 -4.99
N ILE A 161 18.81 10.16 -4.48
CA ILE A 161 18.57 9.90 -3.06
C ILE A 161 19.69 9.04 -2.47
N LYS A 162 20.22 9.45 -1.31
CA LYS A 162 21.28 8.69 -0.61
C LYS A 162 20.67 7.54 0.21
N ALA A 163 21.43 6.47 0.41
CA ALA A 163 21.05 5.45 1.38
C ALA A 163 20.85 6.03 2.77
N GLY A 164 19.98 5.38 3.56
CA GLY A 164 19.58 5.83 4.89
C GLY A 164 18.53 6.95 4.89
N THR A 165 18.27 7.61 3.76
CA THR A 165 17.25 8.66 3.66
C THR A 165 15.85 8.07 3.88
N SER A 166 15.00 8.77 4.64
CA SER A 166 13.65 8.31 4.95
C SER A 166 12.67 8.54 3.80
N VAL A 167 12.15 7.45 3.23
CA VAL A 167 11.14 7.44 2.17
C VAL A 167 9.85 6.74 2.63
N PRO A 168 8.68 7.14 2.12
CA PRO A 168 7.45 6.39 2.37
C PRO A 168 7.55 4.94 1.87
N ARG A 169 6.99 3.98 2.61
CA ARG A 169 6.80 2.59 2.14
C ARG A 169 5.98 2.63 0.84
N GLY A 170 6.33 1.80 -0.14
CA GLY A 170 5.71 1.82 -1.46
C GLY A 170 6.17 2.95 -2.38
N ALA A 171 7.18 3.74 -1.99
CA ALA A 171 7.75 4.76 -2.86
C ALA A 171 8.33 4.16 -4.15
N SER A 172 8.07 4.83 -5.28
CA SER A 172 8.62 4.46 -6.58
C SER A 172 10.01 5.06 -6.78
N ILE A 173 10.99 4.21 -7.09
CA ILE A 173 12.40 4.56 -7.28
C ILE A 173 12.79 4.34 -8.73
N VAL A 174 13.45 5.32 -9.33
CA VAL A 174 14.10 5.18 -10.63
C VAL A 174 15.53 4.72 -10.42
N LEU A 175 15.93 3.66 -11.12
CA LEU A 175 17.30 3.14 -11.10
C LEU A 175 18.05 3.61 -12.34
N VAL A 176 19.24 4.18 -12.17
CA VAL A 176 20.15 4.48 -13.27
C VAL A 176 21.21 3.39 -13.29
N ALA A 177 21.29 2.60 -14.36
CA ALA A 177 22.21 1.49 -14.50
C ALA A 177 23.19 1.70 -15.67
N GLY A 178 24.40 1.14 -15.54
CA GLY A 178 25.40 1.18 -16.58
C GLY A 178 25.07 0.24 -17.74
N GLY A 179 25.03 0.80 -18.95
CA GLY A 179 24.80 0.10 -20.21
C GLY A 179 26.09 -0.25 -20.96
N GLY A 180 27.24 -0.36 -20.30
CA GLY A 180 28.51 -0.57 -20.99
C GLY A 180 29.08 0.69 -21.63
N ILE A 181 30.24 0.55 -22.28
CA ILE A 181 30.96 1.66 -22.90
C ILE A 181 30.13 2.18 -24.09
N ALA A 182 30.07 3.51 -24.26
CA ALA A 182 29.23 4.19 -25.25
C ALA A 182 29.41 3.73 -26.71
N SER A 183 30.47 2.98 -27.02
CA SER A 183 30.74 2.40 -28.34
C SER A 183 30.06 1.04 -28.57
N GLU A 184 29.54 0.38 -27.53
CA GLU A 184 28.86 -0.90 -27.70
C GLU A 184 27.50 -0.69 -28.37
N LYS A 185 27.31 -1.35 -29.51
CA LYS A 185 26.05 -1.37 -30.22
C LYS A 185 25.22 -2.58 -29.83
N THR A 186 23.91 -2.44 -29.94
CA THR A 186 22.89 -3.47 -29.74
C THR A 186 21.90 -3.42 -30.89
N PHE A 187 21.10 -4.47 -31.02
CA PHE A 187 20.04 -4.54 -32.03
C PHE A 187 18.73 -4.05 -31.44
N VAL A 188 17.79 -3.63 -32.30
CA VAL A 188 16.47 -3.18 -31.86
C VAL A 188 15.50 -4.35 -31.86
N PRO A 189 15.03 -4.84 -30.69
CA PRO A 189 14.14 -5.99 -30.65
C PRO A 189 12.76 -5.66 -31.22
N LEU A 190 12.07 -6.70 -31.70
CA LEU A 190 10.66 -6.62 -32.06
C LEU A 190 9.79 -6.53 -30.80
N LEU A 191 9.02 -5.45 -30.68
CA LEU A 191 8.12 -5.18 -29.55
C LEU A 191 6.63 -5.37 -29.89
N TYR A 192 6.29 -5.63 -31.16
CA TYR A 192 4.90 -5.73 -31.58
C TYR A 192 4.14 -6.83 -30.84
N GLY A 193 2.91 -6.52 -30.43
CA GLY A 193 2.04 -7.41 -29.66
C GLY A 193 2.40 -7.55 -28.19
N LEU A 194 3.53 -6.99 -27.73
CA LEU A 194 3.89 -6.97 -26.31
C LEU A 194 3.14 -5.87 -25.57
N THR A 195 2.85 -6.09 -24.29
CA THR A 195 2.39 -5.03 -23.38
C THR A 195 3.53 -4.05 -23.10
N LEU A 196 3.21 -2.86 -22.59
CA LEU A 196 4.24 -1.88 -22.20
C LEU A 196 5.24 -2.42 -21.18
N GLU A 197 4.78 -3.27 -20.26
CA GLU A 197 5.64 -3.91 -19.26
C GLU A 197 6.58 -4.93 -19.91
N GLN A 198 6.06 -5.84 -20.72
CA GLN A 198 6.86 -6.83 -21.45
C GLN A 198 7.86 -6.17 -22.40
N ALA A 199 7.46 -5.08 -23.05
CA ALA A 199 8.33 -4.33 -23.94
C ALA A 199 9.47 -3.63 -23.19
N ARG A 200 9.17 -3.04 -22.02
CA ARG A 200 10.18 -2.47 -21.13
C ARG A 200 11.21 -3.54 -20.73
N GLU A 201 10.76 -4.70 -20.28
CA GLU A 201 11.66 -5.81 -19.90
C GLU A 201 12.53 -6.26 -21.09
N LYS A 202 11.94 -6.37 -22.28
CA LYS A 202 12.68 -6.77 -23.50
C LYS A 202 13.69 -5.72 -23.93
N LEU A 203 13.38 -4.43 -23.79
CA LEU A 203 14.33 -3.34 -24.04
C LEU A 203 15.47 -3.34 -23.02
N GLU A 204 15.14 -3.48 -21.73
CA GLU A 204 16.13 -3.57 -20.65
C GLU A 204 17.11 -4.74 -20.87
N ALA A 205 16.61 -5.90 -21.29
CA ALA A 205 17.44 -7.07 -21.60
C ALA A 205 18.42 -6.84 -22.77
N ASN A 206 18.10 -5.90 -23.66
CA ASN A 206 18.94 -5.49 -24.79
C ASN A 206 19.71 -4.19 -24.53
N PHE A 207 19.74 -3.73 -23.27
CA PHE A 207 20.38 -2.49 -22.84
C PHE A 207 19.82 -1.24 -23.52
N LEU A 208 18.51 -1.21 -23.79
CA LEU A 208 17.80 -0.07 -24.38
C LEU A 208 16.81 0.52 -23.38
N ASN A 209 16.50 1.81 -23.55
CA ASN A 209 15.53 2.53 -22.75
C ASN A 209 14.16 2.56 -23.45
N LEU A 210 13.09 2.52 -22.66
CA LEU A 210 11.76 2.88 -23.15
C LEU A 210 11.68 4.40 -23.31
N GLY A 211 11.42 4.86 -24.53
CA GLY A 211 11.29 6.28 -24.88
C GLY A 211 9.86 6.80 -24.68
N ALA A 212 9.39 7.60 -25.62
CA ALA A 212 8.02 8.09 -25.63
C ALA A 212 7.02 6.95 -25.81
N THR A 213 6.01 6.89 -24.93
CA THR A 213 4.86 5.99 -25.05
C THR A 213 3.68 6.78 -25.60
N VAL A 214 3.30 6.54 -26.85
CA VAL A 214 2.27 7.31 -27.54
C VAL A 214 1.00 6.47 -27.70
N PRO A 215 -0.15 6.92 -27.18
CA PRO A 215 -1.42 6.24 -27.39
C PRO A 215 -1.86 6.31 -28.85
N ASP A 216 -2.56 5.28 -29.32
CA ASP A 216 -3.23 5.28 -30.63
C ASP A 216 -4.23 6.43 -30.73
N PRO A 217 -4.05 7.39 -31.66
CA PRO A 217 -4.92 8.55 -31.77
C PRO A 217 -6.35 8.22 -32.20
N ASP A 218 -6.57 7.09 -32.88
CA ASP A 218 -7.90 6.69 -33.38
C ASP A 218 -8.58 5.62 -32.50
N GLY A 219 -7.97 5.23 -31.37
CA GLY A 219 -8.47 4.16 -30.51
C GLY A 219 -8.87 4.67 -29.12
N GLU A 220 -10.05 4.27 -28.63
CA GLU A 220 -10.35 4.42 -27.21
C GLU A 220 -9.47 3.48 -26.40
N ILE A 221 -8.66 4.06 -25.51
CA ILE A 221 -7.83 3.31 -24.57
C ILE A 221 -8.60 3.20 -23.26
N THR A 222 -9.33 2.11 -23.11
CA THR A 222 -10.06 1.82 -21.86
C THR A 222 -9.10 1.39 -20.75
N ASP A 223 -8.06 0.65 -21.10
CA ASP A 223 -7.06 0.15 -20.15
C ASP A 223 -5.66 0.09 -20.80
N THR A 224 -4.74 0.87 -20.23
CA THR A 224 -3.34 0.94 -20.70
C THR A 224 -2.55 -0.33 -20.36
N SER A 225 -2.96 -1.10 -19.36
CA SER A 225 -2.28 -2.34 -18.96
C SER A 225 -2.50 -3.49 -19.94
N LEU A 226 -3.64 -3.48 -20.65
CA LEU A 226 -4.00 -4.45 -21.68
C LEU A 226 -3.61 -3.98 -23.09
N ALA A 227 -3.10 -2.77 -23.23
CA ALA A 227 -2.72 -2.24 -24.53
C ALA A 227 -1.41 -2.86 -25.01
N VAL A 228 -1.35 -3.12 -26.31
CA VAL A 228 -0.22 -3.77 -26.97
C VAL A 228 0.44 -2.84 -27.96
N ILE A 229 1.75 -2.99 -28.13
CA ILE A 229 2.52 -2.18 -29.07
C ILE A 229 2.18 -2.60 -30.50
N TYR A 230 1.82 -1.61 -31.32
CA TYR A 230 1.57 -1.81 -32.75
C TYR A 230 2.61 -1.12 -33.64
N ASN A 231 3.38 -0.18 -33.07
CA ASN A 231 4.47 0.49 -33.78
C ASN A 231 5.60 0.86 -32.81
N GLN A 232 6.82 0.93 -33.32
CA GLN A 232 8.00 1.34 -32.56
C GLN A 232 8.95 2.15 -33.44
N THR A 233 9.74 3.03 -32.82
CA THR A 233 10.79 3.79 -33.49
C THR A 233 12.03 3.79 -32.59
N PRO A 234 13.20 3.29 -33.05
CA PRO A 234 13.49 2.77 -34.39
C PRO A 234 12.81 1.43 -34.73
N LYS A 235 12.78 1.08 -36.03
CA LYS A 235 12.23 -0.20 -36.51
C LYS A 235 13.06 -1.39 -35.98
N PRO A 236 12.42 -2.55 -35.75
CA PRO A 236 13.12 -3.74 -35.29
C PRO A 236 14.13 -4.24 -36.33
N THR A 237 15.33 -4.61 -35.89
CA THR A 237 16.40 -5.15 -36.74
C THR A 237 17.27 -6.13 -35.94
N TRP A 238 17.99 -7.01 -36.63
CA TRP A 238 19.09 -7.79 -36.03
C TRP A 238 20.42 -7.05 -36.06
N ASP A 239 20.51 -6.00 -36.88
CA ASP A 239 21.75 -5.26 -37.06
C ASP A 239 22.08 -4.48 -35.80
N LEU A 240 23.35 -4.53 -35.37
CA LEU A 240 23.85 -3.74 -34.26
C LEU A 240 24.01 -2.28 -34.68
N ASN A 241 22.89 -1.55 -34.77
CA ASN A 241 22.83 -0.21 -35.36
C ASN A 241 22.54 0.90 -34.35
N VAL A 242 22.18 0.56 -33.11
CA VAL A 242 21.93 1.53 -32.04
C VAL A 242 22.90 1.32 -30.88
N TYR A 243 23.28 2.39 -30.20
CA TYR A 243 24.14 2.30 -29.03
C TYR A 243 23.34 1.79 -27.82
N GLN A 244 23.98 1.01 -26.93
CA GLN A 244 23.39 0.70 -25.63
C GLN A 244 23.06 2.00 -24.88
N GLY A 245 21.91 2.04 -24.21
CA GLY A 245 21.32 3.24 -23.61
C GLY A 245 20.46 4.09 -24.56
N SER A 246 20.37 3.75 -25.84
CA SER A 246 19.44 4.42 -26.77
C SER A 246 17.99 4.17 -26.36
N SER A 247 17.11 5.12 -26.70
CA SER A 247 15.67 5.00 -26.42
C SER A 247 14.91 4.45 -27.61
N VAL A 248 13.85 3.68 -27.34
CA VAL A 248 12.89 3.21 -28.34
C VAL A 248 11.52 3.75 -27.98
N ASP A 249 10.98 4.59 -28.85
CA ASP A 249 9.62 5.11 -28.74
C ASP A 249 8.63 4.02 -29.17
N VAL A 250 7.50 3.92 -28.48
CA VAL A 250 6.50 2.88 -28.71
C VAL A 250 5.11 3.51 -28.84
N TYR A 251 4.30 2.92 -29.71
CA TYR A 251 2.92 3.30 -29.94
C TYR A 251 2.03 2.11 -29.61
N TYR A 252 1.02 2.33 -28.78
CA TYR A 252 0.21 1.25 -28.21
C TYR A 252 -1.29 1.45 -28.47
N THR A 253 -2.00 0.33 -28.60
CA THR A 253 -3.43 0.29 -28.93
C THR A 253 -4.10 -0.89 -28.22
N ASN A 254 -5.40 -0.79 -27.96
CA ASN A 254 -6.23 -1.93 -27.55
C ASN A 254 -6.85 -2.65 -28.76
N ASN A 255 -6.67 -2.12 -29.98
CA ASN A 255 -7.19 -2.73 -31.21
C ASN A 255 -6.20 -3.74 -31.80
N ALA A 256 -6.49 -5.03 -31.61
CA ALA A 256 -5.65 -6.12 -32.10
C ALA A 256 -5.43 -6.10 -33.63
N SER A 257 -6.36 -5.56 -34.42
CA SER A 257 -6.24 -5.50 -35.88
C SER A 257 -5.16 -4.54 -36.37
N LYS A 258 -4.73 -3.58 -35.54
CA LYS A 258 -3.64 -2.65 -35.88
C LYS A 258 -2.25 -3.25 -35.64
N VAL A 259 -2.16 -4.37 -34.92
CA VAL A 259 -0.87 -5.01 -34.59
C VAL A 259 -0.32 -5.72 -35.83
N PRO A 260 0.86 -5.33 -36.34
CA PRO A 260 1.44 -5.97 -37.52
C PRO A 260 1.82 -7.42 -37.23
N SER A 261 1.47 -8.35 -38.11
CA SER A 261 1.97 -9.74 -38.07
C SER A 261 3.41 -9.87 -38.62
N VAL A 262 4.28 -8.93 -38.23
CA VAL A 262 5.64 -8.82 -38.73
C VAL A 262 6.55 -9.74 -37.92
N LYS A 263 7.23 -10.67 -38.60
CA LYS A 263 8.38 -11.38 -38.01
C LYS A 263 9.59 -10.46 -38.05
N MET A 264 10.56 -10.64 -37.14
CA MET A 264 11.83 -9.91 -37.26
C MET A 264 12.37 -10.06 -38.69
N PRO A 265 12.90 -8.97 -39.28
CA PRO A 265 13.54 -9.07 -40.59
C PRO A 265 14.64 -10.16 -40.55
N ALA A 266 14.99 -10.75 -41.69
CA ALA A 266 16.16 -11.62 -41.73
C ALA A 266 17.40 -10.83 -41.28
N PRO A 267 18.39 -11.45 -40.60
CA PRO A 267 19.66 -10.79 -40.34
C PRO A 267 20.23 -10.26 -41.65
N SER A 268 20.71 -9.01 -41.67
CA SER A 268 21.45 -8.58 -42.86
C SER A 268 22.73 -9.41 -42.94
N ASP A 269 22.97 -10.04 -44.10
CA ASP A 269 24.24 -10.69 -44.41
C ASP A 269 25.34 -9.60 -44.52
N SER A 270 25.80 -9.08 -43.39
CA SER A 270 26.95 -8.18 -43.36
C SER A 270 27.70 -8.30 -42.04
N THR A 271 28.31 -9.47 -41.79
CA THR A 271 29.65 -9.60 -41.18
C THR A 271 30.10 -11.08 -41.21
N LEU A 272 30.43 -11.59 -42.40
CA LEU A 272 31.46 -12.61 -42.58
C LEU A 272 32.11 -12.37 -43.96
N THR A 273 32.77 -11.22 -44.13
CA THR A 273 33.93 -11.21 -45.02
C THR A 273 35.08 -11.72 -44.20
N ASP A 274 35.33 -13.02 -44.33
CA ASP A 274 36.67 -13.58 -44.23
C ASP A 274 37.66 -12.57 -44.80
N THR A 275 38.52 -12.00 -43.96
CA THR A 275 39.84 -11.64 -44.44
C THR A 275 40.55 -12.97 -44.66
N GLU A 276 40.30 -13.58 -45.83
CA GLU A 276 41.27 -14.43 -46.49
C GLU A 276 42.61 -13.70 -46.44
N ASN A 277 43.56 -14.29 -45.70
CA ASN A 277 44.96 -13.94 -45.75
C ASN A 277 45.55 -14.68 -46.96
N PRO A 278 45.95 -14.00 -48.06
CA PRO A 278 46.76 -14.64 -49.07
C PRO A 278 48.24 -14.57 -48.65
N GLU A 279 48.84 -15.76 -48.55
CA GLU A 279 50.28 -16.08 -48.54
C GLU A 279 51.23 -15.32 -47.58
#